data_AF-A0A7V6X399-F1
#
_entry.id   AF-A0A7V6X399-F1
#
_cell.length_a   1.000
_cell.length_b   1.000
_cell.length_c   1.000
_cell.angle_alpha   90.00
_cell.angle_beta   90.00
_cell.angle_gamma   90.00
#
_symmetry.space_group_name_H-M   'P 1'
#
loop_
_entity.id
_entity.type
_entity.pdbx_description
1 polymer ?
#
loop_
_entity_poly.entity_id
_entity_poly.type
_entity_poly.pdbx_seq_one_letter_code
_entity_poly.pdbx_strand_id
1 'polypeptide(L)'
;NPNTSVEEIEEVANSLRDVYPKGGERIMTLAEALRKEGMQKGMQKGRIEGKLEGSLNEKIKITKRLIKKGFFCEEIVEITDFSLDEVQKIAREINS
;
A
#
# COMPACT_ATOMS: atom_id res chain seq x y z
N ASN A 1 -19.49 7.51 15.95
CA ASN A 1 -18.29 6.63 15.86
C ASN A 1 -17.66 6.87 14.47
N PRO A 2 -16.32 6.96 14.29
CA PRO A 2 -15.74 7.33 12.99
C PRO A 2 -15.88 6.26 11.90
N ASN A 3 -16.39 5.07 12.25
CA ASN A 3 -16.82 4.06 11.30
C ASN A 3 -18.25 3.65 11.65
N THR A 4 -19.18 4.03 10.78
CA THR A 4 -20.53 3.47 10.76
C THR A 4 -20.46 2.07 10.18
N SER A 5 -21.03 1.07 10.87
CA SER A 5 -21.00 -0.31 10.39
C SER A 5 -21.95 -0.51 9.21
N VAL A 6 -21.82 -1.63 8.47
CA VAL A 6 -22.75 -1.94 7.39
C VAL A 6 -24.16 -2.15 7.96
N GLU A 7 -24.26 -2.79 9.12
CA GLU A 7 -25.52 -3.02 9.83
C GLU A 7 -26.20 -1.70 10.23
N GLU A 8 -25.44 -0.71 10.70
CA GLU A 8 -25.96 0.62 11.01
C GLU A 8 -26.47 1.35 9.76
N ILE A 9 -25.80 1.19 8.60
CA ILE A 9 -26.25 1.76 7.32
C ILE A 9 -27.56 1.11 6.87
N GLU A 10 -27.69 -0.21 7.03
CA GLU A 10 -28.91 -0.96 6.69
C GLU A 10 -30.09 -0.56 7.59
N GLU A 11 -29.86 -0.37 8.88
CA GLU A 11 -30.88 0.10 9.83
C GLU A 11 -31.41 1.48 9.43
N VAL A 12 -30.51 2.41 9.07
CA VAL A 12 -30.87 3.74 8.59
C VAL A 12 -31.62 3.66 7.26
N ALA A 13 -31.16 2.82 6.33
CA ALA A 13 -31.81 2.67 5.02
C ALA A 13 -33.23 2.11 5.15
N ASN A 14 -33.45 1.14 6.04
CA ASN A 14 -34.77 0.57 6.30
C ASN A 14 -35.70 1.59 6.97
N SER A 15 -35.22 2.27 8.03
CA SER A 15 -36.00 3.32 8.69
C SER A 15 -36.38 4.45 7.73
N LEU A 16 -35.47 4.83 6.82
CA LEU A 16 -35.74 5.86 5.83
C LEU A 16 -36.72 5.40 4.76
N ARG A 17 -36.72 4.12 4.38
CA ARG A 17 -37.68 3.55 3.42
C ARG A 17 -39.12 3.68 3.92
N ASP A 18 -39.35 3.55 5.22
CA ASP A 18 -40.69 3.62 5.82
C ASP A 18 -41.30 5.03 5.73
N VAL A 19 -40.48 6.08 5.84
CA VAL A 19 -40.90 7.49 5.75
C VAL A 19 -40.75 8.08 4.33
N TYR A 20 -39.79 7.57 3.56
CA TYR A 20 -39.50 7.99 2.20
C TYR A 20 -38.96 6.79 1.40
N PRO A 21 -39.80 6.05 0.67
CA PRO A 21 -39.43 4.78 0.03
C PRO A 21 -38.16 4.85 -0.84
N LYS A 22 -37.99 5.94 -1.58
CA LYS A 22 -36.80 6.16 -2.44
C LYS A 22 -35.54 6.55 -1.65
N GLY A 23 -35.67 6.98 -0.40
CA GLY A 23 -34.57 7.39 0.45
C GLY A 23 -33.65 6.24 0.81
N GLY A 24 -34.23 5.11 1.25
CA GLY A 24 -33.47 3.90 1.56
C GLY A 24 -32.68 3.37 0.36
N GLU A 25 -33.30 3.35 -0.83
CA GLU A 25 -32.63 2.95 -2.07
C GLU A 25 -31.43 3.86 -2.40
N ARG A 26 -31.60 5.18 -2.27
CA ARG A 26 -30.52 6.14 -2.53
C ARG A 26 -29.35 5.99 -1.55
N ILE A 27 -29.63 5.69 -0.27
CA ILE A 27 -28.57 5.42 0.73
C ILE A 27 -27.78 4.17 0.36
N MET A 28 -28.46 3.09 -0.03
CA MET A 28 -27.77 1.85 -0.44
C MET A 28 -26.90 2.07 -1.69
N THR A 29 -27.42 2.77 -2.70
CA THR A 29 -26.63 3.14 -3.89
C THR A 29 -25.41 3.99 -3.52
N LEU A 30 -25.56 4.94 -2.60
CA LEU A 30 -24.45 5.76 -2.13
C LEU A 30 -23.41 4.91 -1.38
N ALA A 31 -23.86 4.00 -0.51
CA ALA A 31 -22.98 3.09 0.23
C ALA A 31 -22.17 2.19 -0.73
N GLU A 32 -22.80 1.64 -1.76
CA GLU A 32 -22.13 0.85 -2.80
C GLU A 32 -21.11 1.68 -3.59
N ALA A 33 -21.48 2.90 -3.98
CA ALA A 33 -20.59 3.80 -4.70
C ALA A 33 -19.33 4.13 -3.88
N LEU A 34 -19.51 4.47 -2.60
CA LEU A 34 -18.41 4.77 -1.68
C LEU A 34 -17.54 3.53 -1.42
N ARG A 35 -18.14 2.34 -1.27
CA ARG A 35 -17.39 1.08 -1.13
C ARG A 35 -16.53 0.80 -2.36
N LYS A 36 -17.08 1.00 -3.56
CA LYS A 36 -16.36 0.82 -4.83
C LYS A 36 -15.21 1.81 -4.96
N GLU A 37 -15.44 3.08 -4.64
CA GLU A 37 -14.41 4.11 -4.65
C GLU A 37 -13.28 3.78 -3.65
N GLY A 38 -13.63 3.37 -2.42
CA GLY A 38 -12.67 2.95 -1.41
C GLY A 38 -11.82 1.76 -1.87
N MET A 39 -12.44 0.74 -2.47
CA MET A 39 -11.73 -0.41 -3.03
C MET A 39 -10.78 0.00 -4.15
N GLN A 40 -11.22 0.86 -5.08
CA GLN A 40 -10.37 1.34 -6.18
C GLN A 40 -9.16 2.12 -5.66
N LYS A 41 -9.38 3.04 -4.70
CA LYS A 41 -8.30 3.79 -4.04
C LYS A 41 -7.33 2.85 -3.32
N GLY A 42 -7.85 1.88 -2.59
CA GLY A 42 -7.05 0.87 -1.88
C GLY A 42 -6.19 0.04 -2.84
N MET A 43 -6.77 -0.45 -3.95
CA MET A 43 -6.03 -1.21 -4.96
C MET A 43 -4.95 -0.37 -5.65
N GLN A 44 -5.25 0.89 -5.98
CA GLN A 44 -4.28 1.79 -6.59
C GLN A 44 -3.11 2.06 -5.64
N LYS A 45 -3.41 2.40 -4.38
CA LYS A 45 -2.40 2.65 -3.35
C LYS A 45 -1.53 1.41 -3.11
N GLY A 46 -2.15 0.26 -2.90
CA GLY A 46 -1.44 -1.00 -2.67
C GLY A 46 -0.57 -1.43 -3.87
N ARG A 47 -1.01 -1.17 -5.10
CA ARG A 47 -0.19 -1.42 -6.30
C ARG A 47 1.04 -0.51 -6.37
N ILE A 48 0.91 0.76 -6.00
CA ILE A 48 2.03 1.71 -5.99
C ILE A 48 3.02 1.34 -4.88
N GLU A 49 2.53 1.16 -3.66
CA GLU A 49 3.36 0.78 -2.50
C GLU A 49 4.07 -0.55 -2.75
N GLY A 50 3.34 -1.58 -3.19
CA GLY A 50 3.94 -2.88 -3.50
C GLY A 50 4.98 -2.84 -4.62
N LYS A 51 4.82 -1.98 -5.63
CA LYS A 51 5.83 -1.80 -6.68
C LYS A 51 7.09 -1.11 -6.14
N LEU A 52 6.94 -0.09 -5.30
CA LEU A 52 8.06 0.63 -4.70
C LEU A 52 8.83 -0.26 -3.71
N GLU A 53 8.12 -0.92 -2.79
CA GLU A 53 8.70 -1.85 -1.82
C GLU A 53 9.39 -3.02 -2.53
N GLY A 54 8.73 -3.64 -3.52
CA GLY A 54 9.30 -4.74 -4.29
C GLY A 54 10.58 -4.32 -5.02
N SER A 55 10.58 -3.15 -5.66
CA SER A 55 11.77 -2.64 -6.36
C SER A 55 12.91 -2.35 -5.38
N LEU A 56 12.63 -1.73 -4.24
CA LEU A 56 13.64 -1.43 -3.22
C LEU A 56 14.21 -2.72 -2.62
N ASN A 57 13.35 -3.68 -2.28
CA ASN A 57 13.75 -4.97 -1.71
C ASN A 57 14.64 -5.77 -2.65
N GLU A 58 14.33 -5.82 -3.95
CA GLU A 58 15.19 -6.50 -4.92
C GLU A 58 16.53 -5.77 -5.09
N LYS A 59 16.55 -4.43 -5.13
CA LYS A 59 17.81 -3.66 -5.14
C LYS A 59 18.68 -3.95 -3.91
N ILE A 60 18.09 -3.98 -2.71
CA ILE A 60 18.80 -4.36 -1.47
C ILE A 60 19.34 -5.79 -1.58
N LYS A 61 18.53 -6.74 -2.08
CA LYS A 61 18.95 -8.14 -2.26
C LYS A 61 20.12 -8.28 -3.24
N ILE A 62 20.09 -7.55 -4.36
CA ILE A 62 21.20 -7.50 -5.33
C ILE A 62 22.45 -6.94 -4.64
N THR A 63 22.33 -5.80 -3.95
CA THR A 63 23.43 -5.15 -3.21
C THR A 63 24.06 -6.13 -2.21
N LYS A 64 23.25 -6.82 -1.40
CA LYS A 64 23.72 -7.85 -0.46
C LYS A 64 24.48 -8.98 -1.16
N ARG A 65 24.06 -9.42 -2.35
CA ARG A 65 24.76 -10.45 -3.13
C ARG A 65 26.09 -9.96 -3.68
N LEU A 66 26.17 -8.72 -4.14
CA LEU A 66 27.40 -8.11 -4.66
C LEU A 66 28.46 -7.97 -3.56
N ILE A 67 28.07 -7.46 -2.39
CA ILE A 67 28.95 -7.38 -1.21
C ILE A 67 29.51 -8.76 -0.85
N LYS A 68 28.65 -9.78 -0.77
CA LYS A 68 29.07 -11.16 -0.46
C LYS A 68 30.00 -11.77 -1.52
N LYS A 69 29.96 -11.26 -2.75
CA LYS A 69 30.87 -11.66 -3.84
C LYS A 69 32.20 -10.89 -3.82
N GLY A 70 32.38 -9.93 -2.93
CA GLY A 70 33.62 -9.16 -2.76
C GLY A 70 33.74 -7.93 -3.65
N PHE A 71 32.64 -7.44 -4.22
CA PHE A 71 32.64 -6.17 -4.97
C PHE A 71 32.88 -4.98 -4.03
N PHE A 72 33.60 -3.96 -4.51
CA PHE A 72 33.83 -2.73 -3.77
C PHE A 72 32.57 -1.86 -3.72
N CYS A 73 32.42 -1.04 -2.67
CA CYS A 73 31.21 -0.24 -2.48
C CYS A 73 31.00 0.74 -3.65
N GLU A 74 32.08 1.27 -4.21
CA GLU A 74 32.10 2.18 -5.34
C GLU A 74 31.55 1.52 -6.62
N GLU A 75 31.93 0.27 -6.90
CA GLU A 75 31.41 -0.50 -8.04
C GLU A 75 29.92 -0.83 -7.87
N ILE A 76 29.49 -1.07 -6.62
CA ILE A 76 28.09 -1.40 -6.31
C ILE A 76 27.18 -0.19 -6.50
N VAL A 77 27.65 1.02 -6.16
CA VAL A 77 26.92 2.28 -6.39
C VAL A 77 26.59 2.45 -7.88
N GLU A 78 27.51 2.13 -8.78
CA GLU A 78 27.30 2.21 -10.25
C GLU A 78 26.24 1.21 -10.76
N ILE A 79 26.02 0.10 -10.06
CA ILE A 79 25.09 -0.97 -10.49
C ILE A 79 23.68 -0.78 -9.90
N THR A 80 23.58 -0.24 -8.69
CA THR A 80 22.35 -0.33 -7.86
C THR A 80 21.57 0.99 -7.76
N ASP A 81 22.17 2.09 -8.23
CA ASP A 81 21.73 3.48 -8.00
C ASP A 81 21.56 3.85 -6.51
N PHE A 82 22.14 3.07 -5.59
CA PHE A 82 22.23 3.48 -4.21
C PHE A 82 23.36 4.48 -4.02
N SER A 83 23.20 5.37 -3.06
CA SER A 83 24.30 6.19 -2.56
C SER A 83 25.34 5.32 -1.84
N LEU A 84 26.57 5.83 -1.74
CA LEU A 84 27.65 5.16 -1.03
C LEU A 84 27.28 4.89 0.44
N ASP A 85 26.58 5.81 1.10
CA ASP A 85 26.13 5.63 2.49
C ASP A 85 25.12 4.48 2.62
N GLU A 86 24.17 4.36 1.69
CA GLU A 86 23.21 3.26 1.67
C GLU A 86 23.91 1.89 1.50
N VAL A 87 24.86 1.81 0.57
CA VAL A 87 25.66 0.58 0.35
C VAL A 87 26.47 0.23 1.59
N GLN A 88 27.13 1.22 2.21
CA GLN A 88 27.90 1.01 3.45
C GLN A 88 27.02 0.59 4.61
N LYS A 89 25.83 1.17 4.75
CA LYS A 89 24.85 0.77 5.77
C LYS A 89 24.45 -0.69 5.59
N ILE A 90 24.11 -1.09 4.36
CA ILE A 90 23.78 -2.49 4.04
C ILE A 90 24.97 -3.41 4.34
N ALA A 91 26.20 -3.00 4.03
CA ALA A 91 27.40 -3.78 4.35
C ALA A 91 27.59 -3.98 5.86
N ARG A 92 27.37 -2.94 6.67
CA ARG A 92 27.41 -3.03 8.13
C ARG A 92 26.35 -4.00 8.66
N GLU A 93 25.12 -3.93 8.14
CA GLU A 93 24.01 -4.82 8.53
C GLU A 93 24.27 -6.30 8.24
N ILE A 94 25.04 -6.64 7.19
CA ILE A 94 25.38 -8.04 6.86
C ILE A 94 26.51 -8.58 7.76
N ASN A 95 27.40 -7.69 8.21
CA ASN A 95 28.59 -8.05 8.98
C ASN A 95 28.42 -7.89 10.51
N SER A 96 27.24 -7.42 10.95
CA SER A 96 26.82 -7.35 12.35
C SER A 96 26.16 -8.66 12.79
#